data_AF-A0A063BLB7-F1
#
_entry.id   AF-A0A063BLB7-F1
#
_cell.length_a   1.000
_cell.length_b   1.000
_cell.length_c   1.000
_cell.angle_alpha   90.00
_cell.angle_beta   90.00
_cell.angle_gamma   90.00
#
_symmetry.space_group_name_H-M   'P 1'
#
loop_
_entity.id
_entity.type
_entity.pdbx_description
1 polymer ?
#
loop_
_entity_poly.entity_id
_entity_poly.type
_entity_poly.pdbx_seq_one_letter_code
_entity_poly.pdbx_strand_id
1 'polypeptide(L)'
;DIGSFDGHFAFASDGAMRIPDSVRYCVHAFSIHEQRMSFPVDSIREAGGAYPLGIRHEVAYPGVHSDVGGGYAPNEQGKGRDPDQGDGGKLSQIALHDMYVHALKYGVPMMKGDEILSRADFKAEYIAQGAIDEEWNRLYGKGGMQ
;
A
#
# COMPACT_ATOMS: atom_id res chain seq x y z
N ASP A 1 -1.92 -33.54 -13.68
CA ASP A 1 -2.73 -32.86 -12.68
C ASP A 1 -2.47 -31.37 -12.82
N ILE A 2 -3.49 -30.58 -13.18
CA ILE A 2 -3.38 -29.12 -13.38
C ILE A 2 -3.29 -28.39 -12.01
N GLY A 3 -3.47 -29.10 -10.88
CA GLY A 3 -3.42 -28.52 -9.53
C GLY A 3 -2.04 -28.13 -8.99
N SER A 4 -0.95 -28.33 -9.75
CA SER A 4 0.42 -28.02 -9.32
C SER A 4 0.95 -26.66 -9.82
N PHE A 5 0.17 -25.92 -10.61
CA PHE A 5 0.56 -24.59 -11.11
C PHE A 5 -0.39 -23.53 -10.53
N ASP A 6 -0.20 -23.19 -9.26
CA ASP A 6 -0.88 -22.07 -8.60
C ASP A 6 -0.25 -20.70 -8.92
N GLY A 7 0.91 -20.70 -9.59
CA GLY A 7 1.64 -19.50 -9.98
C GLY A 7 2.64 -19.01 -8.93
N HIS A 8 2.76 -19.68 -7.79
CA HIS A 8 3.74 -19.33 -6.76
C HIS A 8 5.14 -19.82 -7.12
N PHE A 9 6.14 -19.02 -6.73
CA PHE A 9 7.51 -19.51 -6.66
C PHE A 9 7.64 -20.56 -5.54
N ALA A 10 8.62 -21.45 -5.65
CA ALA A 10 8.79 -22.57 -4.71
C ALA A 10 8.99 -22.15 -3.24
N PHE A 11 9.41 -20.91 -2.96
CA PHE A 11 9.52 -20.40 -1.59
C PHE A 11 8.20 -19.85 -1.02
N ALA A 12 7.21 -19.61 -1.89
CA ALA A 12 5.89 -19.09 -1.55
C ALA A 12 4.80 -20.18 -1.58
N SER A 13 5.13 -21.39 -2.03
CA SER A 13 4.22 -22.52 -2.13
C SER A 13 3.83 -23.10 -0.76
N ASP A 14 2.89 -24.04 -0.77
CA ASP A 14 2.51 -24.84 0.40
C ASP A 14 2.05 -24.03 1.62
N GLY A 15 1.48 -22.85 1.36
CA GLY A 15 0.97 -21.94 2.39
C GLY A 15 2.04 -21.06 3.04
N ALA A 16 3.25 -20.97 2.48
CA ALA A 16 4.30 -20.10 2.99
C ALA A 16 3.94 -18.60 2.98
N MET A 17 2.96 -18.20 2.14
CA MET A 17 2.40 -16.84 2.13
C MET A 17 1.41 -16.56 3.28
N ARG A 18 1.00 -17.57 4.05
CA ARG A 18 0.06 -17.37 5.17
C ARG A 18 0.70 -16.57 6.29
N ILE A 19 -0.03 -15.61 6.82
CA ILE A 19 0.42 -14.82 7.96
C ILE A 19 0.48 -15.71 9.21
N PRO A 20 1.64 -15.85 9.88
CA PRO A 20 1.74 -16.69 11.08
C PRO A 20 0.91 -16.16 12.25
N ASP A 21 0.39 -17.07 13.08
CA ASP A 21 -0.43 -16.74 14.26
C ASP A 21 0.31 -15.85 15.29
N SER A 22 1.64 -15.89 15.29
CA SER A 22 2.46 -15.02 16.14
C SER A 22 2.43 -13.54 15.73
N VAL A 23 1.99 -13.23 14.50
CA VAL A 23 1.90 -11.85 13.99
C VAL A 23 0.68 -11.17 14.60
N ARG A 24 0.92 -10.14 15.41
CA ARG A 24 -0.15 -9.40 16.10
C ARG A 24 -0.93 -8.47 15.17
N TYR A 25 -0.23 -7.81 14.24
CA TYR A 25 -0.79 -6.79 13.36
C TYR A 25 -0.25 -6.99 11.94
N CYS A 26 -1.13 -6.97 10.94
CA CYS A 26 -0.76 -7.02 9.53
C CYS A 26 -1.62 -6.02 8.76
N VAL A 27 -0.97 -5.21 7.91
CA VAL A 27 -1.63 -4.29 6.99
C VAL A 27 -1.16 -4.66 5.58
N HIS A 28 -2.10 -4.91 4.68
CA HIS A 28 -1.87 -5.23 3.28
C HIS A 28 -2.59 -4.17 2.43
N ALA A 29 -1.81 -3.31 1.79
CA ALA A 29 -2.32 -2.38 0.78
C ALA A 29 -2.26 -3.07 -0.59
N PHE A 30 -3.40 -3.23 -1.26
CA PHE A 30 -3.45 -3.89 -2.57
C PHE A 30 -4.07 -3.01 -3.65
N SER A 31 -3.65 -3.25 -4.88
CA SER A 31 -4.14 -2.55 -6.07
C SER A 31 -5.43 -3.18 -6.59
N ILE A 32 -6.44 -2.35 -6.89
CA ILE A 32 -7.70 -2.80 -7.51
C ILE A 32 -7.71 -2.69 -9.05
N HIS A 33 -6.70 -2.06 -9.66
CA HIS A 33 -6.64 -1.88 -11.12
C HIS A 33 -5.47 -2.62 -11.79
N GLU A 34 -4.66 -3.37 -11.05
CA GLU A 34 -3.66 -4.27 -11.65
C GLU A 34 -4.36 -5.46 -12.33
N GLN A 35 -4.03 -5.71 -13.60
CA GLN A 35 -4.70 -6.71 -14.45
C GLN A 35 -3.72 -7.68 -15.13
N ARG A 36 -2.41 -7.49 -14.97
CA ARG A 36 -1.43 -8.36 -15.61
C ARG A 36 -1.44 -9.73 -14.94
N MET A 37 -1.58 -10.78 -15.74
CA MET A 37 -1.51 -12.18 -15.28
C MET A 37 -0.16 -12.54 -14.62
N SER A 38 0.89 -11.76 -14.90
CA SER A 38 2.20 -11.90 -14.27
C SER A 38 2.28 -11.33 -12.85
N PHE A 39 1.25 -10.62 -12.39
CA PHE A 39 1.16 -10.00 -11.06
C PHE A 39 -0.15 -10.38 -10.36
N PRO A 40 -0.42 -11.67 -10.11
CA PRO A 40 -1.57 -12.07 -9.30
C PRO A 40 -1.40 -11.51 -7.87
N VAL A 41 -2.53 -11.17 -7.23
CA VAL A 41 -2.54 -10.73 -5.83
C VAL A 41 -2.72 -11.92 -4.90
N ASP A 42 -1.88 -12.00 -3.87
CA ASP A 42 -2.06 -12.89 -2.73
C ASP A 42 -2.79 -12.12 -1.62
N SER A 43 -4.06 -12.49 -1.38
CA SER A 43 -4.82 -11.92 -0.27
C SER A 43 -4.30 -12.44 1.06
N ILE A 44 -4.37 -11.62 2.11
CA ILE A 44 -4.07 -12.06 3.48
C ILE A 44 -5.23 -12.86 4.11
N ARG A 45 -6.31 -13.10 3.35
CA ARG A 45 -7.40 -13.98 3.76
C ARG A 45 -6.99 -15.43 3.63
N GLU A 46 -7.49 -16.25 4.54
CA GLU A 46 -7.34 -17.70 4.47
C GLU A 46 -8.28 -18.31 3.42
N ALA A 47 -8.06 -19.59 3.12
CA ALA A 47 -8.99 -20.39 2.34
C ALA A 47 -10.39 -20.33 3.00
N GLY A 48 -11.39 -19.88 2.24
CA GLY A 48 -12.73 -19.60 2.75
C GLY A 48 -13.04 -18.12 2.98
N GLY A 49 -12.05 -17.23 2.80
CA GLY A 49 -12.24 -15.78 2.73
C GLY A 49 -12.24 -15.05 4.07
N ALA A 50 -11.99 -15.74 5.17
CA ALA A 50 -11.84 -15.15 6.50
C ALA A 50 -10.43 -14.58 6.71
N TYR A 51 -10.30 -13.56 7.55
CA TYR A 51 -8.99 -13.09 7.99
C TYR A 51 -8.45 -13.98 9.12
N PRO A 52 -7.13 -14.29 9.14
CA PRO A 52 -6.49 -15.04 10.21
C PRO A 52 -6.52 -14.26 11.54
N LEU A 53 -6.19 -14.95 12.65
CA LEU A 53 -6.17 -14.38 14.01
C LEU A 53 -5.34 -13.09 14.10
N GLY A 54 -5.65 -12.22 15.05
CA GLY A 54 -4.97 -10.93 15.26
C GLY A 54 -5.64 -9.78 14.50
N ILE A 55 -4.97 -8.62 14.44
CA ILE A 55 -5.50 -7.46 13.71
C ILE A 55 -5.03 -7.53 12.27
N ARG A 56 -5.97 -7.53 11.33
CA ARG A 56 -5.74 -7.64 9.89
C ARG A 56 -6.45 -6.50 9.17
N HIS A 57 -5.70 -5.71 8.40
CA HIS A 57 -6.24 -4.65 7.54
C HIS A 57 -5.80 -4.96 6.11
N GLU A 58 -6.73 -5.30 5.24
CA GLU A 58 -6.45 -5.46 3.82
C GLU A 58 -7.24 -4.38 3.08
N VAL A 59 -6.52 -3.39 2.56
CA VAL A 59 -7.09 -2.12 2.12
C VAL A 59 -6.89 -1.98 0.63
N ALA A 60 -8.00 -1.71 -0.06
CA ALA A 60 -8.05 -1.50 -1.49
C ALA A 60 -7.60 -0.07 -1.83
N TYR A 61 -6.59 0.05 -2.69
CA TYR A 61 -6.13 1.33 -3.24
C TYR A 61 -6.27 1.36 -4.76
N PRO A 62 -6.68 2.50 -5.34
CA PRO A 62 -6.78 2.69 -6.77
C PRO A 62 -5.39 2.75 -7.41
N GLY A 63 -5.38 2.41 -8.69
CA GLY A 63 -4.19 2.42 -9.53
C GLY A 63 -3.65 1.00 -9.71
N VAL A 64 -2.61 0.85 -10.52
CA VAL A 64 -1.94 -0.43 -10.80
C VAL A 64 -0.86 -0.70 -9.74
N HIS A 65 -0.10 -1.80 -9.86
CA HIS A 65 0.84 -2.28 -8.83
C HIS A 65 1.73 -1.18 -8.20
N SER A 66 2.43 -0.39 -9.02
CA SER A 66 3.33 0.67 -8.53
C SER A 66 2.62 1.99 -8.18
N ASP A 67 1.35 2.15 -8.54
CA ASP A 67 0.54 3.27 -8.00
C ASP A 67 0.19 3.03 -6.51
N VAL A 68 0.33 1.80 -5.99
CA VAL A 68 0.18 1.48 -4.56
C VAL A 68 1.54 1.30 -3.89
N GLY A 69 2.42 0.46 -4.45
CA GLY A 69 3.73 0.15 -3.86
C GLY A 69 4.79 1.25 -4.04
N GLY A 70 4.55 2.21 -4.93
CA GLY A 70 5.56 3.18 -5.37
C GLY A 70 6.48 2.61 -6.44
N GLY A 71 7.35 3.48 -6.98
CA GLY A 71 8.39 3.11 -7.96
C GLY A 71 8.26 3.75 -9.34
N TYR A 72 7.12 4.40 -9.65
CA TYR A 72 7.04 5.23 -10.86
C TYR A 72 7.90 6.49 -10.72
N ALA A 73 8.58 6.89 -11.79
CA ALA A 73 9.28 8.17 -11.84
C ALA A 73 8.29 9.34 -11.91
N PRO A 74 8.67 10.56 -11.47
CA PRO A 74 7.85 11.75 -11.70
C PRO A 74 7.55 11.92 -13.20
N ASN A 75 6.31 12.31 -13.52
CA ASN A 75 5.82 12.44 -14.90
C ASN A 75 5.85 11.13 -15.74
N GLU A 76 6.09 9.97 -15.13
CA GLU A 76 6.01 8.70 -15.85
C GLU A 76 4.57 8.47 -16.34
N GLN A 77 4.44 8.16 -17.63
CA GLN A 77 3.15 8.06 -18.32
C GLN A 77 2.26 9.31 -18.16
N GLY A 78 2.84 10.47 -17.81
CA GLY A 78 2.12 11.71 -17.58
C GLY A 78 1.44 11.84 -16.22
N LYS A 79 1.71 10.94 -15.27
CA LYS A 79 1.20 10.98 -13.89
C LYS A 79 2.17 11.72 -12.95
N GLY A 80 1.68 12.24 -11.83
CA GLY A 80 2.54 12.93 -10.84
C GLY A 80 3.31 14.10 -11.45
N ARG A 81 2.60 14.94 -12.20
CA ARG A 81 3.17 15.96 -13.10
C ARG A 81 3.57 17.27 -12.43
N ASP A 82 3.52 17.34 -11.10
CA ASP A 82 3.82 18.58 -10.41
C ASP A 82 5.35 18.74 -10.27
N PRO A 83 5.98 19.67 -10.99
CA PRO A 83 7.42 19.86 -10.97
C PRO A 83 7.94 20.36 -9.61
N ASP A 84 7.07 20.98 -8.81
CA ASP A 84 7.42 21.57 -7.51
C ASP A 84 7.16 20.60 -6.35
N GLN A 85 6.38 19.53 -6.57
CA GLN A 85 6.06 18.54 -5.55
C GLN A 85 6.87 17.24 -5.63
N GLY A 86 7.72 17.06 -6.65
CA GLY A 86 8.55 15.86 -6.80
C GLY A 86 7.72 14.57 -6.75
N ASP A 87 7.88 13.79 -5.69
CA ASP A 87 7.15 12.54 -5.48
C ASP A 87 5.78 12.72 -4.81
N GLY A 88 5.53 13.89 -4.19
CA GLY A 88 4.29 14.23 -3.50
C GLY A 88 3.05 14.17 -4.40
N GLY A 89 3.23 14.34 -5.71
CA GLY A 89 2.15 14.24 -6.70
C GLY A 89 1.77 12.82 -7.12
N LYS A 90 2.42 11.78 -6.60
CA LYS A 90 2.19 10.38 -7.02
C LYS A 90 1.08 9.74 -6.20
N LEU A 91 0.27 8.90 -6.85
CA LEU A 91 -0.84 8.20 -6.19
C LEU A 91 -0.37 7.28 -5.05
N SER A 92 0.84 6.73 -5.17
CA SER A 92 1.46 5.88 -4.16
C SER A 92 1.74 6.58 -2.82
N GLN A 93 1.74 7.92 -2.80
CA GLN A 93 1.91 8.68 -1.57
C GLN A 93 0.78 8.47 -0.57
N ILE A 94 -0.43 8.14 -1.04
CA ILE A 94 -1.58 7.84 -0.17
C ILE A 94 -1.30 6.54 0.62
N ALA A 95 -0.99 5.45 -0.09
CA ALA A 95 -0.70 4.17 0.53
C ALA A 95 0.55 4.24 1.42
N LEU A 96 1.56 5.01 1.02
CA LEU A 96 2.74 5.30 1.84
C LEU A 96 2.37 5.98 3.16
N HIS A 97 1.56 7.04 3.11
CA HIS A 97 1.14 7.79 4.28
C HIS A 97 0.30 6.94 5.23
N ASP A 98 -0.69 6.22 4.71
CA ASP A 98 -1.54 5.33 5.50
C ASP A 98 -0.71 4.22 6.18
N MET A 99 0.22 3.60 5.45
CA MET A 99 1.11 2.58 6.00
C MET A 99 2.00 3.15 7.11
N TYR A 100 2.50 4.37 6.95
CA TYR A 100 3.26 5.06 8.00
C TYR A 100 2.43 5.33 9.25
N VAL A 101 1.19 5.81 9.10
CA VAL A 101 0.27 6.02 10.22
C VAL A 101 0.00 4.70 10.95
N HIS A 102 -0.21 3.61 10.22
CA HIS A 102 -0.36 2.27 10.79
C HIS A 102 0.90 1.80 11.53
N ALA A 103 2.08 2.00 10.94
CA ALA A 103 3.36 1.63 11.54
C ALA A 103 3.57 2.36 12.87
N LEU A 104 3.35 3.68 12.91
CA LEU A 104 3.39 4.47 14.15
C LEU A 104 2.38 3.99 15.17
N LYS A 105 1.12 3.78 14.76
CA LYS A 105 0.03 3.33 15.64
C LYS A 105 0.33 2.00 16.34
N TYR A 106 1.00 1.09 15.65
CA TYR A 106 1.35 -0.23 16.20
C TYR A 106 2.79 -0.29 16.75
N GLY A 107 3.44 0.86 16.92
CA GLY A 107 4.69 0.99 17.68
C GLY A 107 5.96 0.67 16.90
N VAL A 108 5.92 0.68 15.57
CA VAL A 108 7.15 0.65 14.76
C VAL A 108 7.93 1.95 15.04
N PRO A 109 9.25 1.86 15.34
CA PRO A 109 10.06 3.03 15.65
C PRO A 109 10.36 3.84 14.38
N MET A 110 9.40 4.67 13.97
CA MET A 110 9.52 5.58 12.83
C MET A 110 9.91 6.98 13.31
N MET A 111 10.58 7.74 12.43
CA MET A 111 10.74 9.20 12.63
C MET A 111 9.36 9.85 12.67
N LYS A 112 9.21 10.91 13.48
CA LYS A 112 7.92 11.63 13.57
C LYS A 112 7.74 12.60 12.40
N GLY A 113 6.50 12.96 12.10
CA GLY A 113 6.17 13.83 10.97
C GLY A 113 6.92 15.16 10.99
N ASP A 114 7.00 15.81 12.14
CA ASP A 114 7.73 17.08 12.30
C ASP A 114 9.24 16.94 12.01
N GLU A 115 9.82 15.81 12.42
CA GLU A 115 11.23 15.50 12.18
C GLU A 115 11.48 15.25 10.69
N ILE A 116 10.61 14.47 10.04
CA ILE A 116 10.67 14.22 8.60
C ILE A 116 10.53 15.54 7.81
N LEU A 117 9.59 16.39 8.22
CA LEU A 117 9.34 17.70 7.59
C LEU A 117 10.46 18.71 7.79
N SER A 118 11.22 18.58 8.89
CA SER A 118 12.38 19.44 9.17
C SER A 118 13.61 19.10 8.32
N ARG A 119 13.60 17.94 7.67
CA ARG A 119 14.71 17.37 6.91
C ARG A 119 14.55 17.66 5.42
N ALA A 120 15.48 18.44 4.86
CA ALA A 120 15.44 18.87 3.46
C ALA A 120 15.45 17.70 2.46
N ASP A 121 16.08 16.58 2.85
CA ASP A 121 16.14 15.32 2.11
C ASP A 121 14.79 14.59 2.04
N PHE A 122 13.93 14.70 3.05
CA PHE A 122 12.65 13.98 3.08
C PHE A 122 11.44 14.84 2.73
N LYS A 123 11.53 16.17 2.91
CA LYS A 123 10.40 17.07 2.72
C LYS A 123 9.81 17.03 1.30
N ALA A 124 10.64 16.83 0.28
CA ALA A 124 10.20 16.75 -1.12
C ALA A 124 9.63 15.38 -1.51
N GLU A 125 9.93 14.33 -0.73
CA GLU A 125 9.56 12.95 -1.05
C GLU A 125 8.33 12.46 -0.27
N TYR A 126 8.08 13.04 0.91
CA TYR A 126 7.30 12.37 1.94
C TYR A 126 5.82 12.75 2.05
N ILE A 127 5.29 13.72 1.30
CA ILE A 127 3.92 14.16 1.59
C ILE A 127 3.13 14.41 0.32
N ALA A 128 2.02 13.67 0.20
CA ALA A 128 0.82 14.09 -0.52
C ALA A 128 0.31 15.40 0.10
N GLN A 129 0.93 16.55 -0.18
CA GLN A 129 0.40 17.83 0.28
C GLN A 129 -0.66 18.31 -0.70
N GLY A 130 -1.90 18.42 -0.21
CA GLY A 130 -2.98 19.13 -0.92
C GLY A 130 -3.89 18.24 -1.75
N ALA A 131 -3.88 18.43 -3.08
CA ALA A 131 -4.94 17.98 -3.98
C ALA A 131 -5.22 16.47 -3.95
N ILE A 132 -4.22 15.64 -3.64
CA ILE A 132 -4.37 14.18 -3.58
C ILE A 132 -5.18 13.76 -2.36
N ASP A 133 -4.98 14.39 -1.19
CA ASP A 133 -5.79 14.13 0.00
C ASP A 133 -7.23 14.61 -0.19
N GLU A 134 -7.41 15.76 -0.84
CA GLU A 134 -8.75 16.28 -1.16
C GLU A 134 -9.49 15.38 -2.16
N GLU A 135 -8.81 14.95 -3.23
CA GLU A 135 -9.38 14.07 -4.24
C GLU A 135 -9.62 12.66 -3.70
N TRP A 136 -8.72 12.15 -2.84
CA TRP A 136 -8.92 10.92 -2.08
C TRP A 136 -10.14 11.00 -1.17
N ASN A 137 -10.23 12.04 -0.34
CA ASN A 137 -11.37 12.26 0.54
C ASN A 137 -12.67 12.46 -0.26
N ARG A 138 -12.60 13.10 -1.43
CA ARG A 138 -13.73 13.27 -2.35
C ARG A 138 -14.22 11.96 -2.94
N LEU A 139 -13.29 11.10 -3.40
CA LEU A 139 -13.61 9.86 -4.11
C LEU A 139 -13.90 8.69 -3.15
N TYR A 140 -13.23 8.66 -2.01
CA TYR A 140 -13.19 7.50 -1.11
C TYR A 140 -13.46 7.85 0.38
N GLY A 141 -13.45 9.12 0.77
CA GLY A 141 -13.68 9.55 2.17
C GLY A 141 -15.14 9.59 2.61
N LYS A 142 -16.12 9.48 1.68
CA LYS A 142 -17.54 9.31 2.02
C LYS A 142 -17.90 7.84 2.24
N GLY A 143 -17.32 7.26 3.28
CA GLY A 143 -17.58 5.89 3.69
C GLY A 143 -16.77 5.61 4.93
N GLY A 144 -17.24 6.13 6.06
CA GLY A 144 -16.66 5.82 7.36
C GLY A 144 -16.47 4.31 7.49
N MET A 145 -15.22 3.92 7.65
CA MET A 145 -14.75 2.59 7.99
C MET A 145 -15.49 2.14 9.26
N GLN A 146 -16.55 1.34 9.10
CA GLN A 146 -17.17 0.54 10.16
C GLN A 146 -16.62 -0.87 10.09
#